data_AF-A0A850A4P3-F1
#
_entry.id   AF-A0A850A4P3-F1
#
_cell.length_a   1.000
_cell.length_b   1.000
_cell.length_c   1.000
_cell.angle_alpha   90.00
_cell.angle_beta   90.00
_cell.angle_gamma   90.00
#
_symmetry.space_group_name_H-M   'P 1'
#
loop_
_entity.id
_entity.type
_entity.pdbx_description
1 polymer ?
#
loop_
_entity_poly.entity_id
_entity_poly.type
_entity_poly.pdbx_seq_one_letter_code
_entity_poly.pdbx_strand_id
1 'polypeptide(L)'
;MKQTMYKIAAVLAFIIGAMAIFAGGGVLLGRDPGYYVIDWLPVYNFIMGVLAVLVVAPLIWRGRRWALPAALATLAAHTLVMVILRTAYSDVVAADSLRAMTIRIVAWLLITGLVFVQARGNQPRE
;
A
#
# COMPACT_ATOMS: atom_id res chain seq x y z
N MET A 1 -11.45 -7.91 23.70
CA MET A 1 -11.62 -6.78 22.76
C MET A 1 -11.81 -7.30 21.35
N LYS A 2 -12.83 -6.83 20.61
CA LYS A 2 -13.11 -7.35 19.26
C LYS A 2 -12.07 -6.81 18.27
N GLN A 3 -11.26 -7.71 17.68
CA GLN A 3 -10.22 -7.40 16.66
C GLN A 3 -10.79 -7.04 15.28
N THR A 4 -12.01 -6.48 15.22
CA THR A 4 -12.76 -6.32 13.97
C THR A 4 -12.06 -5.35 13.01
N MET A 5 -11.52 -4.23 13.52
CA MET A 5 -10.88 -3.22 12.67
C MET A 5 -9.59 -3.74 12.05
N TYR A 6 -8.82 -4.57 12.77
CA TYR A 6 -7.65 -5.25 12.19
C TYR A 6 -8.05 -6.24 11.09
N LYS A 7 -9.15 -6.98 11.25
CA LYS A 7 -9.62 -7.86 10.18
C LYS A 7 -10.00 -7.08 8.93
N ILE A 8 -10.75 -5.99 9.09
CA ILE A 8 -11.12 -5.11 7.96
C ILE A 8 -9.86 -4.54 7.29
N ALA A 9 -8.95 -3.97 8.09
CA ALA A 9 -7.70 -3.40 7.59
C ALA A 9 -6.82 -4.43 6.86
N ALA A 10 -6.75 -5.66 7.37
CA ALA A 10 -6.00 -6.74 6.75
C ALA A 10 -6.62 -7.20 5.42
N VAL A 11 -7.96 -7.28 5.32
CA VAL A 11 -8.64 -7.58 4.06
C VAL A 11 -8.38 -6.48 3.04
N LEU A 12 -8.50 -5.21 3.43
CA LEU A 12 -8.18 -4.08 2.55
C LEU A 12 -6.71 -4.12 2.09
N ALA A 13 -5.77 -4.36 2.99
CA ALA A 13 -4.35 -4.47 2.67
C ALA A 13 -4.06 -5.62 1.70
N PHE A 14 -4.73 -6.76 1.88
CA PHE A 14 -4.62 -7.89 0.97
C PHE A 14 -5.15 -7.56 -0.43
N ILE A 15 -6.34 -6.95 -0.54
CA ILE A 15 -6.95 -6.60 -1.83
C ILE A 15 -6.06 -5.60 -2.58
N ILE A 16 -5.64 -4.52 -1.92
CA ILE A 16 -4.80 -3.48 -2.53
C ILE A 16 -3.43 -4.04 -2.91
N GLY A 17 -2.85 -4.90 -2.07
CA GLY A 17 -1.61 -5.60 -2.38
C GLY A 17 -1.73 -6.50 -3.60
N ALA A 18 -2.79 -7.32 -3.67
CA ALA A 18 -3.06 -8.20 -4.80
C ALA A 18 -3.25 -7.41 -6.10
N MET A 19 -4.01 -6.31 -6.07
CA MET A 19 -4.15 -5.42 -7.23
C MET A 19 -2.80 -4.87 -7.71
N ALA A 20 -1.91 -4.48 -6.77
CA ALA A 20 -0.58 -4.00 -7.12
C ALA A 20 0.31 -5.09 -7.77
N ILE A 21 0.20 -6.34 -7.30
CA ILE A 21 0.87 -7.50 -7.91
C ILE A 21 0.38 -7.70 -9.36
N PHE A 22 -0.92 -7.70 -9.60
CA PHE A 22 -1.45 -7.91 -10.95
C PHE A 22 -1.10 -6.76 -11.90
N ALA A 23 -1.24 -5.52 -11.45
CA ALA A 23 -0.91 -4.35 -12.27
C ALA A 23 0.59 -4.26 -12.56
N GLY A 24 1.43 -4.34 -11.52
CA GLY A 24 2.89 -4.29 -11.68
C GLY A 24 3.43 -5.49 -12.43
N GLY A 25 3.00 -6.70 -12.05
CA GLY A 25 3.40 -7.94 -12.69
C GLY A 25 2.93 -8.03 -14.14
N GLY A 26 1.76 -7.48 -14.49
CA GLY A 26 1.30 -7.39 -15.87
C GLY A 26 2.28 -6.62 -16.75
N VAL A 27 2.72 -5.45 -16.31
CA VAL A 27 3.70 -4.62 -17.03
C VAL A 27 5.07 -5.32 -17.10
N LEU A 28 5.52 -5.96 -16.01
CA LEU A 28 6.78 -6.70 -15.99
C LEU A 28 6.78 -7.93 -16.92
N LEU A 29 5.61 -8.51 -17.19
CA LEU A 29 5.43 -9.59 -18.16
C LEU A 29 5.28 -9.09 -19.60
N GLY A 30 5.52 -7.80 -19.85
CA GLY A 30 5.48 -7.20 -21.18
C GLY A 30 4.07 -6.85 -21.69
N ARG A 31 3.04 -6.84 -20.82
CA ARG A 31 1.73 -6.29 -21.21
C ARG A 31 1.84 -4.78 -21.33
N ASP A 32 1.51 -4.26 -22.51
CA ASP A 32 1.44 -2.82 -22.75
C ASP A 32 0.26 -2.21 -21.95
N PRO A 33 0.52 -1.31 -21.00
CA PRO A 33 -0.54 -0.65 -20.24
C PRO A 33 -1.25 0.47 -21.04
N GLY A 34 -0.82 0.78 -22.25
CA GLY A 34 -1.39 1.82 -23.11
C GLY A 34 -0.92 3.25 -22.78
N TYR A 35 0.12 3.38 -21.94
CA TYR A 35 0.74 4.64 -21.57
C TYR A 35 2.21 4.43 -21.19
N TYR A 36 3.00 5.51 -21.22
CA TYR A 36 4.40 5.45 -20.81
C TYR A 36 4.54 5.14 -19.32
N VAL A 37 5.33 4.12 -18.99
CA VAL A 37 5.62 3.71 -17.62
C VAL A 37 7.10 3.81 -17.36
N ILE A 38 7.45 4.42 -16.23
CA ILE A 38 8.84 4.51 -15.77
C ILE A 38 9.29 3.13 -15.31
N ASP A 39 10.36 2.59 -15.89
CA ASP A 39 10.78 1.18 -15.77
C ASP A 39 10.85 0.64 -14.34
N TRP A 40 11.34 1.45 -13.38
CA TRP A 40 11.47 1.00 -11.99
C TRP A 40 10.15 0.99 -11.22
N LEU A 41 9.14 1.75 -11.67
CA LEU A 41 7.88 1.93 -10.95
C LEU A 41 7.04 0.63 -10.88
N PRO A 42 6.90 -0.17 -11.96
CA PRO A 42 6.28 -1.49 -11.91
C PRO A 42 6.99 -2.45 -10.95
N VAL A 43 8.33 -2.45 -10.94
CA VAL A 43 9.14 -3.28 -10.03
C VAL A 43 8.81 -2.92 -8.57
N TYR A 44 8.84 -1.64 -8.24
CA TYR A 44 8.45 -1.15 -6.92
C TYR A 44 7.01 -1.57 -6.56
N ASN A 45 6.05 -1.33 -7.45
CA ASN A 45 4.63 -1.64 -7.21
C ASN A 45 4.40 -3.13 -6.97
N PHE A 46 5.05 -3.98 -7.76
CA PHE A 46 4.97 -5.42 -7.62
C PHE A 46 5.53 -5.90 -6.29
N ILE A 47 6.76 -5.46 -5.94
CA ILE A 47 7.40 -5.83 -4.67
C ILE A 47 6.56 -5.38 -3.48
N MET A 48 6.08 -4.13 -3.48
CA MET A 48 5.23 -3.62 -2.41
C MET A 48 3.89 -4.36 -2.32
N GLY A 49 3.32 -4.77 -3.46
CA GLY A 49 2.15 -5.63 -3.51
C GLY A 49 2.38 -6.99 -2.86
N VAL A 50 3.50 -7.64 -3.18
CA VAL A 50 3.91 -8.92 -2.58
C VAL A 50 4.11 -8.77 -1.07
N LEU A 51 4.81 -7.73 -0.63
CA LEU A 51 5.01 -7.45 0.80
C LEU A 51 3.69 -7.18 1.51
N ALA A 52 2.78 -6.43 0.89
CA ALA A 52 1.46 -6.16 1.45
C ALA A 52 0.66 -7.45 1.67
N VAL A 53 0.63 -8.34 0.68
CA VAL A 53 -0.12 -9.61 0.73
C VAL A 53 0.50 -10.62 1.69
N LEU A 54 1.82 -10.83 1.62
CA LEU A 54 2.48 -11.93 2.33
C LEU A 54 2.93 -11.54 3.74
N VAL A 55 3.19 -10.25 3.99
CA VAL A 55 3.77 -9.79 5.26
C VAL A 55 2.79 -8.88 6.00
N VAL A 56 2.41 -7.76 5.40
CA VAL A 56 1.69 -6.69 6.12
C VAL A 56 0.26 -7.12 6.47
N ALA A 57 -0.49 -7.69 5.54
CA ALA A 57 -1.86 -8.13 5.80
C ALA A 57 -1.95 -9.23 6.88
N PRO A 58 -1.13 -10.32 6.87
CA PRO A 58 -1.12 -11.30 7.95
C PRO A 58 -0.68 -10.71 9.30
N LEU A 59 0.21 -9.73 9.28
CA LEU A 59 0.69 -9.06 10.48
C LEU A 59 -0.40 -8.20 11.10
N ILE A 60 -1.14 -7.44 10.28
CA ILE A 60 -2.32 -6.68 10.69
C ILE A 60 -3.42 -7.62 11.20
N TRP A 61 -3.71 -8.71 10.48
CA TRP A 61 -4.76 -9.68 10.85
C TRP A 61 -4.59 -10.25 12.26
N ARG A 62 -3.34 -10.57 12.63
CA ARG A 62 -2.98 -11.09 13.95
C ARG A 62 -2.95 -10.02 15.04
N GLY A 63 -3.14 -8.75 14.70
CA GLY A 63 -3.08 -7.63 15.65
C GLY A 63 -1.74 -7.52 16.38
N ARG A 64 -0.63 -7.87 15.72
CA ARG A 64 0.71 -7.84 16.33
C ARG A 64 1.13 -6.38 16.60
N ARG A 65 2.03 -6.19 17.58
CA ARG A 65 2.65 -4.88 17.90
C ARG A 65 3.25 -4.14 16.69
N TRP A 66 3.64 -4.88 15.66
CA TRP A 66 4.24 -4.37 14.44
C TRP A 66 3.21 -3.93 13.38
N ALA A 67 1.90 -4.07 13.62
CA ALA A 67 0.86 -3.79 12.62
C ALA A 67 0.85 -2.31 12.22
N LEU A 68 0.88 -1.43 13.22
CA LEU A 68 0.90 0.01 12.99
C LEU A 68 2.21 0.48 12.33
N PRO A 69 3.42 0.08 12.83
CA PRO A 69 4.66 0.39 12.14
C PRO A 69 4.71 -0.09 10.69
N ALA A 70 4.25 -1.31 10.39
CA ALA A 70 4.25 -1.85 9.03
C ALA A 70 3.30 -1.09 8.09
N ALA A 71 2.11 -0.72 8.57
CA ALA A 71 1.16 0.08 7.81
C ALA A 71 1.71 1.49 7.53
N LEU A 72 2.30 2.14 8.54
CA LEU A 72 2.94 3.45 8.41
C LEU A 72 4.14 3.43 7.46
N ALA A 73 5.01 2.43 7.57
CA ALA A 73 6.17 2.28 6.67
C ALA A 73 5.71 2.10 5.21
N THR A 74 4.65 1.32 5.01
CA THR A 74 4.09 1.13 3.67
C THR A 74 3.49 2.43 3.13
N LEU A 75 2.69 3.15 3.93
CA LEU A 75 2.15 4.45 3.55
C LEU A 75 3.27 5.45 3.22
N ALA A 76 4.29 5.54 4.07
CA ALA A 76 5.43 6.44 3.89
C ALA A 76 6.19 6.14 2.59
N ALA A 77 6.43 4.86 2.29
CA ALA A 77 7.07 4.46 1.04
C ALA A 77 6.25 4.91 -0.18
N HIS A 78 4.92 4.75 -0.14
CA HIS A 78 4.06 5.19 -1.23
C HIS A 78 4.06 6.72 -1.38
N THR A 79 3.95 7.45 -0.28
CA THR A 79 4.01 8.91 -0.29
C THR A 79 5.35 9.41 -0.83
N LEU A 80 6.46 8.77 -0.45
CA LEU A 80 7.79 9.11 -0.97
C LEU A 80 7.87 8.91 -2.48
N VAL A 81 7.42 7.76 -2.99
CA VAL A 81 7.39 7.50 -4.44
C VAL A 81 6.50 8.52 -5.15
N MET A 82 5.34 8.87 -4.60
CA MET A 82 4.49 9.93 -5.16
C MET A 82 5.22 11.28 -5.25
N VAL A 83 5.96 11.66 -4.21
CA VAL A 83 6.76 12.89 -4.21
C VAL A 83 7.81 12.82 -5.33
N ILE A 84 8.57 11.73 -5.42
CA ILE A 84 9.58 11.51 -6.48
C ILE A 84 8.95 11.63 -7.87
N LEU A 85 7.80 10.99 -8.10
CA LEU A 85 7.10 11.06 -9.39
C LEU A 85 6.68 12.50 -9.74
N ARG A 86 6.22 13.28 -8.76
CA ARG A 86 5.77 14.66 -8.98
C ARG A 86 6.89 15.68 -9.11
N THR A 87 8.07 15.41 -8.54
CA THR A 87 9.18 16.39 -8.53
C THR A 87 10.29 16.06 -9.51
N ALA A 88 10.64 14.79 -9.69
CA ALA A 88 11.75 14.36 -10.53
C ALA A 88 11.30 13.81 -11.90
N TYR A 89 10.03 13.44 -12.04
CA TYR A 89 9.49 12.82 -13.25
C TYR A 89 8.21 13.52 -13.76
N SER A 90 7.97 14.77 -13.36
CA SER A 90 6.73 15.51 -13.69
C SER A 90 6.42 15.55 -15.18
N ASP A 91 7.46 15.61 -16.02
CA ASP A 91 7.33 15.82 -17.45
C ASP A 91 7.09 14.52 -18.23
N VAL A 92 7.34 13.37 -17.59
CA VAL A 92 7.28 12.04 -18.24
C VAL A 92 6.29 11.09 -17.55
N VAL A 93 5.94 11.33 -16.29
CA VAL A 93 5.05 10.42 -15.56
C VAL A 93 3.63 10.46 -16.12
N ALA A 94 3.11 9.29 -16.52
CA ALA A 94 1.73 9.19 -16.97
C ALA A 94 0.73 9.52 -15.85
N ALA A 95 -0.36 10.22 -16.21
CA ALA A 95 -1.44 10.55 -15.28
C ALA A 95 -2.05 9.29 -14.64
N ASP A 96 -2.12 8.18 -15.36
CA ASP A 96 -2.61 6.89 -14.86
C ASP A 96 -1.72 6.30 -13.77
N SER A 97 -0.39 6.45 -13.90
CA SER A 97 0.55 6.06 -12.84
C SER A 97 0.33 6.90 -11.57
N LEU A 98 0.11 8.21 -11.70
CA LEU A 98 -0.21 9.09 -10.57
C LEU A 98 -1.56 8.74 -9.93
N ARG A 99 -2.58 8.43 -10.73
CA ARG A 99 -3.91 8.01 -10.25
C ARG A 99 -3.81 6.69 -9.47
N ALA A 100 -3.15 5.68 -10.04
CA ALA A 100 -2.92 4.41 -9.38
C ALA A 100 -2.16 4.58 -8.06
N MET A 101 -1.15 5.45 -8.04
CA MET A 101 -0.39 5.76 -6.84
C MET A 101 -1.23 6.48 -5.77
N THR A 102 -2.10 7.40 -6.19
CA THR A 102 -3.04 8.10 -5.30
C THR A 102 -4.02 7.13 -4.65
N ILE A 103 -4.58 6.19 -5.42
CA ILE A 103 -5.48 5.14 -4.88
C ILE A 103 -4.77 4.34 -3.78
N ARG A 104 -3.50 3.95 -4.01
CA ARG A 104 -2.72 3.23 -2.99
C ARG A 104 -2.54 4.07 -1.72
N ILE A 105 -2.16 5.35 -1.85
CA ILE A 105 -1.98 6.24 -0.69
C ILE A 105 -3.29 6.38 0.10
N VAL A 106 -4.42 6.63 -0.57
CA VAL A 106 -5.73 6.74 0.09
C VAL A 106 -6.10 5.44 0.81
N ALA A 107 -5.93 4.30 0.15
CA ALA A 107 -6.21 3.02 0.79
C ALA A 107 -5.31 2.76 2.00
N TRP A 108 -4.02 3.07 1.91
CA TRP A 108 -3.09 2.93 3.03
C TRP A 108 -3.33 3.92 4.16
N LEU A 109 -3.85 5.12 3.88
CA LEU A 109 -4.35 6.05 4.91
C LEU A 109 -5.52 5.43 5.67
N LEU A 110 -6.50 4.85 4.98
CA LEU A 110 -7.63 4.17 5.60
C LEU A 110 -7.18 2.96 6.44
N ILE A 111 -6.33 2.10 5.88
CA ILE A 111 -5.75 0.94 6.59
C ILE A 111 -5.03 1.38 7.86
N THR A 112 -4.15 2.38 7.73
CA THR A 112 -3.38 2.91 8.86
C THR A 112 -4.29 3.52 9.93
N GLY A 113 -5.31 4.28 9.53
CA GLY A 113 -6.31 4.84 10.44
C GLY A 113 -7.06 3.76 11.23
N LEU A 114 -7.52 2.70 10.54
CA LEU A 114 -8.18 1.56 11.19
C LEU A 114 -7.26 0.86 12.19
N VAL A 115 -6.00 0.62 11.81
CA VAL A 115 -5.00 -0.02 12.67
C VAL A 115 -4.68 0.85 13.88
N PHE A 116 -4.56 2.17 13.69
CA PHE A 116 -4.26 3.13 14.74
C PHE A 116 -5.38 3.23 15.78
N VAL A 117 -6.63 3.36 15.34
CA VAL A 117 -7.79 3.44 16.24
C VAL A 117 -7.93 2.16 17.08
N GLN A 118 -7.74 0.99 16.47
CA GLN A 118 -7.75 -0.29 17.20
C GLN A 118 -6.58 -0.40 18.19
N ALA A 119 -5.38 0.03 17.80
CA ALA A 119 -4.20 -0.01 18.66
C ALA A 119 -4.37 0.89 19.90
N ARG A 120 -4.91 2.10 19.72
CA ARG A 120 -5.25 3.04 20.81
C ARG A 120 -6.33 2.47 21.73
N GLY A 121 -7.36 1.84 21.17
CA GLY A 121 -8.42 1.22 21.96
C GLY A 121 -7.91 0.09 22.86
N ASN A 122 -6.87 -0.63 22.44
CA ASN A 122 -6.31 -1.77 23.15
C ASN A 122 -5.33 -1.40 24.29
N GLN A 123 -4.95 -0.13 24.45
CA GLN A 123 -4.13 0.31 25.58
C GLN A 123 -5.00 0.43 26.85
N PRO A 124 -4.50 0.00 28.03
CA PRO A 124 -5.17 0.30 29.30
C PRO A 124 -5.37 1.80 29.40
N ARG A 125 -6.60 2.25 29.66
CA ARG A 125 -6.85 3.64 30.03
C ARG A 125 -6.30 3.80 31.44
N GLU A 126 -5.20 4.52 31.58
CA GLU A 126 -4.68 4.99 32.89
C GLU A 126 -5.66 6.00 33.52
#